data_AF-A0A2N2SQ80-F1
#
_entry.id   AF-A0A2N2SQ80-F1
#
_cell.length_a   1.000
_cell.length_b   1.000
_cell.length_c   1.000
_cell.angle_alpha   90.00
_cell.angle_beta   90.00
_cell.angle_gamma   90.00
#
_symmetry.space_group_name_H-M   'P 1'
#
loop_
_entity.id
_entity.type
_entity.pdbx_description
1 polymer ?
#
loop_
_entity_poly.entity_id
_entity_poly.type
_entity_poly.pdbx_seq_one_letter_code
_entity_poly.pdbx_strand_id
1 'polypeptide(L)' 'MSVEQKMDSGRRTLLLATSAVGGVAAVATAVPFVASLTPSERAKAAGAPVEVDVGGLAPGEMMTVEWRGKPVWVLRRTPE' A
#
# COMPACT_ATOMS: atom_id res chain seq x y z
N MET A 1 -20.25 55.66 -3.22
CA MET A 1 -18.80 55.69 -2.95
C MET A 1 -18.20 54.45 -3.60
N SER A 2 -17.68 54.58 -4.82
CA SER A 2 -16.98 53.47 -5.47
C SER A 2 -15.54 53.53 -5.03
N VAL A 3 -15.14 52.60 -4.16
CA VAL A 3 -13.74 52.44 -3.81
C VAL A 3 -13.09 51.72 -4.99
N GLU A 4 -12.37 52.46 -5.83
CA GLU A 4 -11.51 51.85 -6.83
C GLU A 4 -10.38 51.12 -6.11
N GLN A 5 -10.57 49.83 -5.86
CA GLN A 5 -9.59 48.97 -5.21
C GLN A 5 -8.53 48.59 -6.24
N LYS A 6 -7.47 49.41 -6.34
CA LYS A 6 -6.26 49.03 -7.06
C LYS A 6 -5.59 47.88 -6.31
N MET A 7 -5.75 46.66 -6.83
CA MET A 7 -5.19 45.45 -6.24
C MET A 7 -3.66 45.55 -6.13
N ASP A 8 -3.15 45.41 -4.91
CA ASP A 8 -1.72 45.45 -4.62
C ASP A 8 -1.03 44.20 -5.17
N SER A 9 -0.26 44.37 -6.25
CA SER A 9 0.47 43.28 -6.91
C SER A 9 1.46 42.57 -5.99
N GLY A 10 2.04 43.27 -5.00
CA GLY A 10 2.94 42.68 -4.02
C GLY A 10 2.20 41.73 -3.09
N ARG A 11 1.07 42.16 -2.54
CA ARG A 11 0.21 41.31 -1.70
C ARG A 11 -0.35 40.12 -2.47
N ARG A 12 -0.76 40.32 -3.73
CA ARG A 12 -1.24 39.23 -4.59
C ARG A 12 -0.14 38.19 -4.81
N THR A 13 1.08 38.63 -5.09
CA THR A 13 2.23 37.72 -5.28
C THR A 13 2.54 36.94 -4.00
N LEU A 14 2.54 37.60 -2.84
CA LEU A 14 2.77 36.93 -1.56
C LEU A 14 1.68 35.89 -1.24
N LEU A 15 0.41 36.21 -1.52
CA LEU A 15 -0.69 35.25 -1.38
C LEU A 15 -0.50 34.03 -2.29
N LEU A 16 -0.15 34.24 -3.55
CA LEU A 16 0.11 33.14 -4.49
C LEU A 16 1.30 32.28 -4.05
N ALA A 17 2.40 32.90 -3.65
CA ALA A 17 3.59 32.20 -3.18
C ALA A 17 3.29 31.36 -1.93
N THR A 18 2.60 31.94 -0.95
CA THR A 18 2.23 31.24 0.29
C THR A 18 1.28 30.08 0.02
N SER A 19 0.31 30.28 -0.87
CA SER A 19 -0.63 29.23 -1.27
C SER A 19 0.07 28.08 -1.99
N ALA A 20 1.02 28.40 -2.88
CA ALA A 20 1.81 27.39 -3.60
C ALA A 20 2.67 26.57 -2.63
N VAL A 21 3.40 27.22 -1.73
CA VAL A 21 4.22 26.54 -0.71
C VAL A 21 3.34 25.68 0.21
N GLY A 22 2.18 26.20 0.63
CA GLY A 22 1.20 25.43 1.42
C GLY A 22 0.69 24.19 0.68
N GLY A 23 0.41 24.30 -0.62
CA GLY A 23 0.02 23.17 -1.46
C GLY A 23 1.11 22.11 -1.56
N VAL A 24 2.37 22.51 -1.75
CA VAL A 24 3.52 21.59 -1.78
C VAL A 24 3.68 20.87 -0.43
N ALA A 25 3.57 21.60 0.69
CA ALA A 25 3.66 21.00 2.03
C ALA A 25 2.52 20.00 2.29
N ALA A 26 1.30 20.30 1.82
CA ALA A 26 0.17 19.40 1.92
C ALA A 26 0.40 18.10 1.14
N VAL A 27 0.89 18.18 -0.11
CA VAL A 27 1.21 16.98 -0.90
C VAL A 27 2.37 16.19 -0.26
N ALA A 28 3.41 16.88 0.19
CA ALA A 28 4.58 16.25 0.81
C ALA A 28 4.25 15.46 2.08
N THR A 29 3.19 15.85 2.80
CA THR A 29 2.72 15.12 4.00
C THR A 29 1.65 14.08 3.68
N ALA A 30 0.74 14.37 2.75
CA ALA A 30 -0.31 13.45 2.34
C ALA A 30 0.23 12.19 1.65
N VAL A 31 1.26 12.32 0.81
CA VAL A 31 1.84 11.18 0.06
C VAL A 31 2.41 10.09 0.99
N PRO A 32 3.34 10.37 1.92
CA PRO A 32 3.84 9.34 2.83
C PRO A 32 2.76 8.82 3.79
N PHE A 33 1.78 9.66 4.15
CA PHE A 33 0.63 9.23 4.95
C PHE A 33 -0.19 8.16 4.22
N VAL A 34 -0.56 8.38 2.95
CA VAL A 34 -1.26 7.37 2.14
C VAL A 34 -0.36 6.14 1.89
N ALA A 35 0.93 6.35 1.62
CA ALA A 35 1.87 5.24 1.45
C ALA A 35 1.97 4.37 2.71
N SER A 36 1.80 4.93 3.91
CA SER A 36 1.81 4.18 5.16
C SER A 36 0.62 3.22 5.32
N LEU A 37 -0.46 3.42 4.57
CA LEU A 37 -1.60 2.51 4.53
C LEU A 37 -1.36 1.28 3.64
N THR A 38 -0.27 1.27 2.86
CA THR A 38 0.09 0.10 2.04
C THR A 38 0.60 -1.06 2.90
N PRO A 39 0.53 -2.31 2.41
CA PRO A 39 0.97 -3.47 3.19
C PRO A 39 2.43 -3.34 3.64
N SER A 40 2.67 -3.53 4.94
CA SER A 40 4.01 -3.49 5.51
C SER A 40 4.96 -4.51 4.87
N GLU A 41 6.27 -4.26 4.97
CA GLU A 41 7.29 -5.19 4.45
C GLU A 41 7.20 -6.58 5.07
N ARG A 42 6.74 -6.72 6.32
CA ARG A 42 6.43 -8.03 6.93
C ARG A 42 5.29 -8.74 6.22
N ALA A 43 4.24 -8.02 5.82
CA ALA A 43 3.11 -8.58 5.08
C ALA A 43 3.51 -8.96 3.63
N LYS A 44 4.40 -8.20 2.99
CA LYS A 44 4.99 -8.57 1.70
C LYS A 44 5.90 -9.79 1.83
N ALA A 45 6.72 -9.85 2.88
CA ALA A 45 7.59 -10.98 3.17
C ALA A 45 6.82 -12.26 3.52
N ALA A 46 5.68 -12.16 4.22
CA ALA A 46 4.74 -13.27 4.41
C ALA A 46 4.09 -13.77 3.09
N GLY A 47 4.29 -13.04 2.00
CA GLY A 47 3.98 -13.43 0.62
C GLY A 47 5.01 -14.36 -0.03
N ALA A 48 6.17 -14.58 0.61
CA ALA A 48 7.25 -15.39 0.05
C ALA A 48 6.81 -16.84 -0.20
N PRO A 49 7.49 -17.57 -1.11
CA PRO A 49 7.26 -18.98 -1.32
C PRO A 49 7.45 -19.76 -0.01
N VAL A 50 6.52 -20.67 0.30
CA VAL A 50 6.65 -21.62 1.40
C VAL A 50 7.07 -22.96 0.80
N GLU A 51 8.25 -23.45 1.18
CA GLU A 51 8.70 -24.78 0.80
C GLU A 51 8.10 -25.81 1.74
N VAL A 52 7.48 -26.85 1.18
CA VAL A 52 6.84 -27.93 1.94
C VAL A 52 7.32 -29.25 1.38
N ASP A 53 7.84 -30.10 2.27
CA ASP A 53 8.22 -31.46 1.91
C ASP A 53 6.96 -32.32 1.73
N VAL A 54 6.78 -32.84 0.52
CA VAL A 54 5.67 -33.71 0.14
C VAL A 54 6.06 -35.20 0.09
N GLY A 55 7.32 -35.54 0.39
CA GLY A 55 7.85 -36.90 0.29
C GLY A 55 7.17 -37.90 1.24
N GLY A 56 6.68 -37.42 2.39
CA GLY A 56 5.98 -38.23 3.38
C GLY A 56 4.49 -38.46 3.11
N LEU A 57 3.89 -37.79 2.12
CA LEU A 57 2.44 -37.84 1.91
C LEU A 57 2.00 -39.18 1.31
N ALA A 58 1.09 -39.93 1.93
CA ALA A 58 0.58 -41.18 1.38
C ALA A 58 -0.44 -40.93 0.23
N PRO A 59 -0.61 -41.85 -0.73
CA PRO A 59 -1.69 -41.75 -1.72
C PRO A 59 -3.06 -41.66 -1.04
N GLY A 60 -3.89 -40.70 -1.44
CA GLY A 60 -5.18 -40.38 -0.84
C GLY A 60 -5.12 -39.41 0.34
N GLU A 61 -3.92 -39.07 0.83
CA GLU A 61 -3.73 -38.17 1.96
C GLU A 61 -3.62 -36.70 1.52
N MET A 62 -4.23 -35.82 2.31
CA MET A 62 -4.26 -34.38 2.09
C MET A 62 -3.55 -33.65 3.24
N MET A 63 -2.55 -32.83 2.91
CA MET A 63 -1.97 -31.88 3.86
C MET A 63 -2.58 -30.48 3.67
N THR A 64 -2.67 -29.73 4.76
CA THR A 64 -3.03 -28.31 4.75
C THR A 64 -1.82 -27.49 5.15
N VAL A 65 -1.45 -26.53 4.31
CA VAL A 65 -0.32 -25.62 4.51
C VAL A 65 -0.85 -24.20 4.53
N GLU A 66 -0.35 -23.36 5.43
CA GLU A 66 -0.69 -21.93 5.41
C GLU A 66 0.23 -21.18 4.43
N TRP A 67 -0.37 -20.46 3.46
CA TRP A 67 0.34 -19.54 2.58
C TRP A 67 -0.40 -18.21 2.48
N ARG A 68 0.30 -17.11 2.80
CA ARG A 68 -0.27 -15.75 2.83
C ARG A 68 -1.54 -15.62 3.69
N GLY A 69 -1.61 -16.34 4.81
CA GLY A 69 -2.78 -16.36 5.70
C GLY A 69 -3.99 -17.11 5.14
N LYS A 70 -3.82 -17.88 4.05
CA LYS A 70 -4.85 -18.72 3.45
C LYS A 70 -4.43 -20.19 3.52
N PRO A 71 -5.36 -21.12 3.76
CA PRO A 71 -5.05 -22.54 3.66
C PRO A 71 -4.84 -22.93 2.19
N VAL A 72 -3.79 -23.72 1.95
CA VAL A 72 -3.47 -24.39 0.69
C VAL A 72 -3.51 -25.89 0.96
N TRP A 73 -4.31 -26.61 0.17
CA TRP A 73 -4.44 -28.06 0.28
C TRP A 73 -3.59 -28.75 -0.78
N VAL A 74 -2.71 -29.65 -0.34
CA VAL A 74 -1.92 -30.50 -1.23
C VAL A 74 -2.41 -31.93 -1.02
N LEU A 75 -3.02 -32.49 -2.06
CA LEU A 75 -3.55 -33.85 -2.07
C LEU A 75 -2.67 -34.73 -2.97
N ARG A 76 -2.08 -35.78 -2.41
CA ARG A 76 -1.45 -36.82 -3.23
C ARG A 76 -2.55 -37.74 -3.74
N ARG A 77 -2.93 -37.57 -5.00
CA ARG A 77 -4.00 -38.35 -5.61
C ARG A 77 -3.68 -39.84 -5.65
N THR A 78 -4.71 -40.66 -5.57
CA THR A 78 -4.66 -42.08 -5.91
C THR A 78 -4.53 -42.26 -7.42
N PRO A 79 -4.09 -43.44 -7.89
CA PRO A 79 -3.99 -43.74 -9.33
C PRO A 79 -5.34 -43.81 -10.06
N GLU A 80 -6.42 -44.00 -9.30
CA GLU A 80 -7.82 -43.93 -9.72
C GLU A 80 -8.33 -42.48 -9.67
#